data_AF-A0A964ZAK0-F1
#
_entry.id   AF-A0A964ZAK0-F1
#
_cell.length_a   1.000
_cell.length_b   1.000
_cell.length_c   1.000
_cell.angle_alpha   90.00
_cell.angle_beta   90.00
_cell.angle_gamma   90.00
#
_symmetry.space_group_name_H-M   'P 1'
#
loop_
_entity.id
_entity.type
_entity.pdbx_description
1 polymer ?
#
loop_
_entity_poly.entity_id
_entity_poly.type
_entity_poly.pdbx_seq_one_letter_code
_entity_poly.pdbx_strand_id
1 'polypeptide(L)'
;MKAEERKALVTNDLAKGLEQAYEGAAQLPKTGLYWALGAVAVVIALLLFRYLMWTGEVASSERWVSLDETVFSEQIAIVDKDGKLKDTPQGRLLEFKDARLNLAEGVRLLGVNRGGAITRLQSAVDKYEELLRAAGRVPLLQQEALWGAAKANEALGNISKAKEWYGKLAADYKTPLGADAKKALERLEASTDLRELVKEFTPEAAGRRN
;
A
#
# COMPACT_ATOMS: atom_id res chain seq x y z
N MET A 1 44.88 20.98 28.87
CA MET A 1 44.79 19.52 28.61
C MET A 1 44.44 19.32 27.15
N LYS A 2 45.32 18.66 26.39
CA LYS A 2 45.12 18.38 24.97
C LYS A 2 44.15 17.20 24.82
N ALA A 3 43.33 17.18 23.76
CA ALA A 3 42.29 16.18 23.54
C ALA A 3 42.81 14.72 23.46
N GLU A 4 44.10 14.55 23.17
CA GLU A 4 44.75 13.24 23.07
C GLU A 4 45.00 12.57 24.43
N GLU A 5 45.36 13.33 25.46
CA GLU A 5 45.54 12.81 26.84
C GLU A 5 44.20 12.32 27.42
N ARG A 6 43.09 12.97 27.06
CA ARG A 6 41.74 12.55 27.47
C ARG A 6 41.32 11.24 26.81
N LYS A 7 41.69 11.03 25.54
CA LYS A 7 41.42 9.75 24.87
C LYS A 7 42.23 8.62 25.47
N ALA A 8 43.51 8.84 25.76
CA ALA A 8 44.39 7.83 26.35
C ALA A 8 43.93 7.37 27.75
N LEU A 9 43.37 8.27 28.56
CA LEU A 9 42.79 7.92 29.87
C LEU A 9 41.52 7.06 29.71
N VAL A 10 40.64 7.42 28.77
CA VAL A 10 39.39 6.65 28.53
C VAL A 10 39.67 5.25 27.99
N THR A 11 40.69 5.06 27.14
CA THR A 11 41.08 3.70 26.68
C THR A 11 41.62 2.84 27.81
N ASN A 12 42.28 3.43 28.81
CA ASN A 12 42.89 2.70 29.93
C ASN A 12 41.83 2.22 30.94
N ASP A 13 40.81 3.03 31.22
CA ASP A 13 39.74 2.65 32.14
C ASP A 13 38.86 1.52 31.55
N LEU A 14 38.65 1.52 30.24
CA LEU A 14 37.89 0.48 29.54
C LEU A 14 38.67 -0.85 29.50
N ALA A 15 39.99 -0.78 29.28
CA ALA A 15 40.88 -1.94 29.33
C ALA A 15 40.94 -2.56 30.74
N LYS A 16 41.08 -1.73 31.79
CA LYS A 16 41.07 -2.20 33.19
C LYS A 16 39.73 -2.82 33.59
N GLY A 17 38.62 -2.26 33.13
CA GLY A 17 37.29 -2.84 33.37
C GLY A 17 37.10 -4.21 32.73
N LEU A 18 37.66 -4.41 31.52
CA LEU A 18 37.66 -5.70 30.83
C LEU A 18 38.54 -6.74 31.53
N GLU A 19 39.71 -6.32 32.03
CA GLU A 19 40.67 -7.19 32.73
C GLU A 19 40.11 -7.69 34.07
N GLN A 20 39.47 -6.81 34.86
CA GLN A 20 38.79 -7.20 36.10
C GLN A 20 37.58 -8.11 35.86
N ALA A 21 36.82 -7.88 34.78
CA ALA A 21 35.71 -8.76 34.42
C ALA A 21 36.19 -10.15 33.97
N TYR A 22 37.34 -10.23 33.30
CA TYR A 22 37.95 -11.48 32.88
C TYR A 22 38.49 -12.31 34.06
N GLU A 23 39.21 -11.68 34.99
CA GLU A 23 39.71 -12.35 36.20
C GLU A 23 38.57 -12.86 37.10
N GLY A 24 37.49 -12.08 37.25
CA GLY A 24 36.30 -12.51 37.97
C GLY A 24 35.56 -13.67 37.31
N ALA A 25 35.55 -13.72 35.97
CA ALA A 25 34.92 -14.82 35.23
C ALA A 25 35.73 -16.13 35.28
N ALA A 26 37.06 -16.05 35.38
CA ALA A 26 37.95 -17.21 35.44
C ALA A 26 37.84 -18.03 36.74
N GLN A 27 37.31 -17.44 37.82
CA GLN A 27 37.15 -18.09 39.12
C GLN A 27 35.79 -18.78 39.32
N LEU A 28 34.88 -18.70 38.35
CA LEU A 28 33.55 -19.32 38.46
C LEU A 28 33.61 -20.85 38.27
N PRO A 29 32.85 -21.64 39.07
CA PRO A 29 32.72 -23.08 38.83
C PRO A 29 32.15 -23.32 37.42
N LYS A 30 32.54 -24.43 36.76
CA LYS A 30 32.19 -24.72 35.35
C LYS A 30 30.69 -24.61 35.06
N THR A 31 29.83 -24.94 36.02
CA THR A 31 28.37 -24.73 35.96
C THR A 31 27.96 -23.27 35.93
N GLY A 32 28.60 -22.40 36.72
CA GLY A 32 28.39 -20.95 36.71
C GLY A 32 28.82 -20.29 35.41
N LEU A 33 29.88 -20.81 34.77
CA LEU A 33 30.34 -20.33 33.47
C LEU A 33 29.29 -20.57 32.36
N TYR A 34 28.63 -21.73 32.34
CA TYR A 34 27.55 -22.00 31.36
C TYR A 34 26.34 -21.08 31.55
N TRP A 35 25.93 -20.80 32.79
CA TRP A 35 24.86 -19.85 33.08
C TRP A 35 25.24 -18.42 32.70
N ALA A 36 26.48 -18.01 32.98
CA ALA A 36 26.99 -16.70 32.57
C ALA A 36 27.01 -16.55 31.04
N LEU A 37 27.53 -17.55 30.32
CA LEU A 37 27.50 -17.56 28.84
C LEU A 37 26.08 -17.56 28.29
N GLY A 38 25.16 -18.33 28.90
CA GLY A 38 23.75 -18.33 28.53
C GLY A 38 23.09 -16.96 28.74
N ALA A 39 23.35 -16.30 29.87
CA ALA A 39 22.85 -14.97 30.15
C ALA A 39 23.39 -13.93 29.15
N VAL A 40 24.70 -13.98 28.83
CA VAL A 40 25.31 -13.11 27.82
C VAL A 40 24.70 -13.35 26.44
N ALA A 41 24.50 -14.61 26.04
CA ALA A 41 23.86 -14.93 24.76
C ALA A 41 22.42 -14.39 24.68
N VAL A 42 21.64 -14.49 25.76
CA VAL A 42 20.30 -13.91 25.84
C VAL A 42 20.34 -12.38 25.72
N VAL A 43 21.28 -11.72 26.40
CA VAL A 43 21.44 -10.26 26.30
C VAL A 43 21.80 -9.85 24.87
N ILE A 44 22.73 -10.56 24.21
CA ILE A 44 23.08 -10.31 22.81
C ILE A 44 21.87 -10.52 21.90
N ALA A 45 21.10 -11.60 22.09
CA ALA A 45 19.89 -11.86 21.32
C ALA A 45 18.84 -10.75 21.50
N LEU A 46 18.66 -10.24 22.73
CA LEU A 46 17.77 -9.11 23.02
C LEU A 46 18.26 -7.81 22.36
N LEU A 47 19.56 -7.53 22.38
CA LEU A 47 20.14 -6.36 21.73
C LEU A 47 20.00 -6.42 20.21
N LEU A 48 20.27 -7.58 19.60
CA LEU A 48 20.08 -7.82 18.16
C LEU A 48 18.60 -7.68 17.77
N PHE A 49 17.69 -8.28 18.54
CA PHE A 49 16.26 -8.14 18.33
C PHE A 49 15.82 -6.67 18.44
N ARG A 50 16.29 -5.95 19.46
CA ARG A 50 16.00 -4.52 19.66
C ARG A 50 16.52 -3.67 18.51
N TYR A 51 17.74 -3.96 18.02
CA TYR A 51 18.35 -3.27 16.89
C TYR A 51 17.56 -3.50 15.60
N LEU A 52 17.19 -4.75 15.30
CA LEU A 52 16.39 -5.09 14.12
C LEU A 52 14.99 -4.45 14.15
N MET A 53 14.37 -4.37 15.33
CA MET A 53 13.08 -3.69 15.49
C MET A 53 13.22 -2.17 15.24
N TRP A 54 14.29 -1.54 15.73
CA TRP A 54 14.50 -0.11 15.55
C TRP A 54 14.83 0.27 14.10
N THR A 55 15.66 -0.52 13.41
CA THR A 55 15.96 -0.27 12.00
C THR A 55 14.74 -0.44 11.10
N GLY A 56 13.83 -1.35 11.45
CA GLY A 56 12.53 -1.53 10.77
C GLY A 56 11.62 -0.30 10.84
N GLU A 57 11.59 0.40 11.99
CA GLU A 57 10.76 1.60 12.19
C GLU A 57 11.25 2.80 11.36
N VAL A 58 12.56 3.01 11.27
CA VAL A 58 13.15 4.09 10.46
C VAL A 58 12.85 3.86 8.98
N ALA A 59 13.10 2.64 8.48
CA ALA A 59 12.80 2.29 7.09
C ALA A 59 11.29 2.34 6.79
N SER A 60 10.43 2.06 7.77
CA SER A 60 8.97 2.25 7.61
C SER A 60 8.60 3.72 7.52
N SER A 61 9.20 4.58 8.34
CA SER A 61 8.94 6.03 8.34
C SER A 61 9.33 6.68 7.02
N GLU A 62 10.51 6.36 6.48
CA GLU A 62 10.96 6.86 5.17
C GLU A 62 9.98 6.48 4.04
N ARG A 63 9.46 5.25 4.06
CA ARG A 63 8.46 4.78 3.10
C ARG A 63 7.13 5.54 3.20
N TRP A 64 6.71 5.90 4.42
CA TRP A 64 5.51 6.72 4.61
C TRP A 64 5.69 8.15 4.08
N VAL A 65 6.86 8.76 4.32
CA VAL A 65 7.19 10.09 3.78
C VAL A 65 7.18 10.05 2.25
N SER A 66 7.83 9.05 1.65
CA SER A 66 7.83 8.88 0.19
C SER A 66 6.40 8.72 -0.37
N LEU A 67 5.53 7.96 0.29
CA LEU A 67 4.14 7.81 -0.11
C LEU A 67 3.33 9.12 0.00
N ASP A 68 3.59 9.93 1.03
CA ASP A 68 2.92 11.21 1.25
C ASP A 68 3.31 12.24 0.17
N GLU A 69 4.62 12.35 -0.11
CA GLU A 69 5.19 13.25 -1.13
C GLU A 69 4.73 12.93 -2.56
N THR A 70 4.27 11.70 -2.81
CA THR A 70 3.85 11.22 -4.14
C THR A 70 2.44 11.68 -4.48
N VAL A 71 2.26 12.92 -4.91
CA VAL A 71 0.95 13.52 -5.20
C VAL A 71 0.47 13.22 -6.62
N PHE A 72 1.38 13.17 -7.59
CA PHE A 72 1.06 13.09 -9.02
C PHE A 72 1.37 11.72 -9.62
N SER A 73 0.68 11.40 -10.73
CA SER A 73 0.84 10.16 -11.48
C SER A 73 2.30 9.90 -11.90
N GLU A 74 3.05 10.93 -12.27
CA GLU A 74 4.45 10.84 -12.68
C GLU A 74 5.36 10.45 -11.52
N GLN A 75 5.06 10.93 -10.31
CA GLN A 75 5.83 10.61 -9.11
C GLN A 75 5.60 9.15 -8.70
N ILE A 76 4.38 8.62 -8.87
CA ILE A 76 4.07 7.21 -8.60
C ILE A 76 4.99 6.31 -9.41
N ALA A 77 5.16 6.58 -10.71
CA ALA A 77 6.03 5.80 -11.58
C ALA A 77 7.51 5.86 -11.17
N ILE A 78 7.96 6.94 -10.52
CA ILE A 78 9.33 7.05 -9.99
C ILE A 78 9.47 6.19 -8.73
N VAL A 79 8.51 6.30 -7.81
CA VAL A 79 8.55 5.54 -6.54
C VAL A 79 8.39 4.04 -6.77
N ASP A 80 7.54 3.63 -7.72
CA ASP A 80 7.37 2.22 -8.07
C ASP A 80 8.66 1.61 -8.66
N LYS A 81 9.37 2.36 -9.51
CA LYS A 81 10.66 1.94 -10.08
C LYS A 81 11.77 1.76 -9.04
N ASP A 82 11.74 2.50 -7.93
CA ASP A 82 12.72 2.37 -6.86
C ASP A 82 12.58 1.02 -6.11
N GLY A 83 11.44 0.34 -6.25
CA GLY A 83 11.21 -1.01 -5.72
C GLY A 83 11.15 -1.10 -4.19
N LYS A 84 11.48 -0.02 -3.46
CA LYS A 84 11.50 0.04 -1.98
C LYS A 84 10.14 -0.21 -1.35
N LEU A 85 9.07 0.07 -2.07
CA LEU A 85 7.69 -0.13 -1.62
C LEU A 85 7.11 -1.49 -2.01
N LYS A 86 7.80 -2.27 -2.84
CA LYS A 86 7.28 -3.54 -3.34
C LYS A 86 7.01 -4.53 -2.19
N ASP A 87 5.85 -5.16 -2.23
CA ASP A 87 5.39 -6.13 -1.22
C ASP A 87 5.24 -5.54 0.21
N THR A 88 5.15 -4.21 0.33
CA THR A 88 4.95 -3.51 1.61
C THR A 88 3.51 -3.00 1.73
N PRO A 89 3.00 -2.77 2.95
CA PRO A 89 1.70 -2.10 3.14
C PRO A 89 1.62 -0.72 2.47
N GLN A 90 2.72 0.04 2.50
CA GLN A 90 2.84 1.35 1.86
C GLN A 90 2.76 1.25 0.34
N GLY A 91 3.41 0.24 -0.26
CA GLY A 91 3.29 -0.03 -1.70
C GLY A 91 1.88 -0.39 -2.11
N ARG A 92 1.17 -1.17 -1.29
CA ARG A 92 -0.25 -1.44 -1.55
C ARG A 92 -1.09 -0.16 -1.53
N LEU A 93 -0.83 0.76 -0.60
CA LEU A 93 -1.51 2.06 -0.58
C LEU A 93 -1.12 2.94 -1.76
N LEU A 94 0.12 2.85 -2.26
CA LEU A 94 0.56 3.49 -3.49
C LEU A 94 -0.28 3.01 -4.68
N GLU A 95 -0.52 1.70 -4.82
CA GLU A 95 -1.38 1.14 -5.87
C GLU A 95 -2.82 1.69 -5.79
N PHE A 96 -3.40 1.78 -4.60
CA PHE A 96 -4.71 2.44 -4.42
C PHE A 96 -4.66 3.92 -4.83
N LYS A 97 -3.59 4.64 -4.48
CA LYS A 97 -3.41 6.05 -4.87
C LYS A 97 -3.37 6.19 -6.39
N ASP A 98 -2.63 5.31 -7.07
CA ASP A 98 -2.54 5.28 -8.52
C ASP A 98 -3.89 4.95 -9.18
N ALA A 99 -4.61 3.96 -8.67
CA ALA A 99 -5.94 3.61 -9.15
C ALA A 99 -6.94 4.78 -9.01
N ARG A 100 -6.89 5.52 -7.90
CA ARG A 100 -7.70 6.73 -7.67
C ARG A 100 -7.36 7.85 -8.67
N LEU A 101 -6.07 8.11 -8.89
CA LEU A 101 -5.63 9.14 -9.85
C LEU A 101 -6.08 8.80 -11.27
N ASN A 102 -5.87 7.56 -11.71
CA ASN A 102 -6.30 7.11 -13.04
C ASN A 102 -7.83 7.19 -13.19
N LEU A 103 -8.60 6.83 -12.17
CA LEU A 103 -10.06 6.98 -12.19
C LEU A 103 -10.47 8.46 -12.30
N ALA A 104 -9.91 9.33 -11.46
CA ALA A 104 -10.25 10.74 -11.43
C ALA A 104 -9.86 11.46 -12.74
N GLU A 105 -8.64 11.23 -13.23
CA GLU A 105 -8.18 11.76 -14.51
C GLU A 105 -8.99 11.21 -15.68
N GLY A 106 -9.29 9.91 -15.68
CA GLY A 106 -10.09 9.27 -16.70
C GLY A 106 -11.47 9.89 -16.83
N VAL A 107 -12.19 10.04 -15.71
CA VAL A 107 -13.50 10.72 -15.68
C VAL A 107 -13.40 12.17 -16.16
N ARG A 108 -12.36 12.92 -15.72
CA ARG A 108 -12.16 14.31 -16.13
C ARG A 108 -11.92 14.44 -17.64
N LEU A 109 -11.21 13.48 -18.24
CA LEU A 109 -10.86 13.51 -19.66
C LEU A 109 -12.00 13.10 -20.59
N LEU A 110 -13.08 12.47 -20.09
CA LEU A 110 -14.17 11.96 -20.94
C LEU A 110 -14.75 13.01 -21.89
N GLY A 111 -14.84 14.27 -21.46
CA GLY A 111 -15.39 15.37 -22.27
C GLY A 111 -14.40 16.05 -23.23
N VAL A 112 -13.09 15.83 -23.08
CA VAL A 112 -12.05 16.58 -23.81
C VAL A 112 -11.15 15.68 -24.65
N ASN A 113 -10.76 14.53 -24.11
CA ASN A 113 -9.91 13.55 -24.78
C ASN A 113 -10.41 12.13 -24.44
N ARG A 114 -11.39 11.67 -25.20
CA ARG A 114 -12.03 10.36 -24.99
C ARG A 114 -11.04 9.20 -25.06
N GLY A 115 -10.07 9.23 -25.97
CA GLY A 115 -9.06 8.18 -26.08
C GLY A 115 -8.20 8.09 -24.82
N GLY A 116 -7.68 9.22 -24.35
CA GLY A 116 -6.94 9.30 -23.09
C GLY A 116 -7.79 8.90 -21.87
N ALA A 117 -9.07 9.29 -21.85
CA ALA A 117 -10.01 8.92 -20.81
C ALA A 117 -10.18 7.40 -20.71
N ILE A 118 -10.40 6.72 -21.83
CA ILE A 118 -10.57 5.26 -21.88
C ILE A 118 -9.32 4.57 -21.36
N THR A 119 -8.12 4.98 -21.81
CA THR A 119 -6.86 4.41 -21.33
C THR A 119 -6.73 4.54 -19.81
N ARG A 120 -6.99 5.73 -19.25
CA ARG A 120 -6.90 5.96 -17.80
C ARG A 120 -7.93 5.15 -17.02
N LEU A 121 -9.18 5.11 -17.49
CA LEU A 121 -10.23 4.32 -16.86
C LEU A 121 -9.92 2.81 -16.90
N GLN A 122 -9.36 2.31 -18.00
CA GLN A 122 -8.96 0.91 -18.10
C GLN A 122 -7.84 0.58 -17.11
N SER A 123 -6.81 1.43 -17.02
CA SER A 123 -5.76 1.27 -16.00
C SER A 123 -6.32 1.26 -14.58
N ALA A 124 -7.34 2.09 -14.29
CA ALA A 124 -8.00 2.08 -12.99
C ALA A 124 -8.78 0.77 -12.74
N VAL A 125 -9.49 0.23 -13.75
CA VAL A 125 -10.16 -1.08 -13.65
C VAL A 125 -9.13 -2.16 -13.33
N ASP A 126 -8.06 -2.24 -14.12
CA ASP A 126 -7.07 -3.31 -13.99
C ASP A 126 -6.42 -3.28 -12.59
N LYS A 127 -6.05 -2.08 -12.11
CA LYS A 127 -5.49 -1.89 -10.76
C LYS A 127 -6.48 -2.24 -9.67
N TYR A 128 -7.73 -1.79 -9.72
CA TYR A 128 -8.70 -2.16 -8.69
C TYR A 128 -9.02 -3.67 -8.70
N GLU A 129 -9.11 -4.31 -9.86
CA GLU A 129 -9.33 -5.76 -9.97
C GLU A 129 -8.10 -6.58 -9.48
N GLU A 130 -6.88 -6.07 -9.67
CA GLU A 130 -5.67 -6.63 -9.05
C GLU A 130 -5.68 -6.42 -7.53
N LEU A 131 -5.98 -5.20 -7.07
CA LEU A 131 -6.10 -4.88 -5.65
C LEU A 131 -7.18 -5.70 -4.97
N LEU A 132 -8.27 -6.09 -5.64
CA LEU A 132 -9.26 -7.01 -5.07
C LEU A 132 -8.68 -8.40 -4.77
N ARG A 133 -7.73 -8.86 -5.59
CA ARG A 133 -7.02 -10.14 -5.36
C ARG A 133 -5.98 -10.01 -4.25
N ALA A 134 -5.35 -8.83 -4.11
CA ALA A 134 -4.27 -8.57 -3.17
C ALA A 134 -4.72 -7.98 -1.81
N ALA A 135 -5.87 -7.31 -1.73
CA ALA A 135 -6.31 -6.53 -0.57
C ALA A 135 -6.53 -7.37 0.68
N GLY A 136 -6.68 -8.69 0.53
CA GLY A 136 -6.73 -9.63 1.64
C GLY A 136 -7.75 -9.25 2.69
N ARG A 137 -7.36 -9.37 3.97
CA ARG A 137 -8.23 -9.25 5.16
C ARG A 137 -8.50 -7.81 5.63
N VAL A 138 -8.17 -6.77 4.85
CA VAL A 138 -8.41 -5.37 5.26
C VAL A 138 -9.76 -4.90 4.72
N PRO A 139 -10.84 -4.91 5.52
CA PRO A 139 -12.19 -4.77 4.97
C PRO A 139 -12.44 -3.40 4.32
N LEU A 140 -11.76 -2.36 4.80
CA LEU A 140 -11.91 -1.00 4.26
C LEU A 140 -11.31 -0.88 2.85
N LEU A 141 -10.11 -1.43 2.63
CA LEU A 141 -9.46 -1.41 1.32
C LEU A 141 -10.19 -2.30 0.32
N GLN A 142 -10.74 -3.43 0.77
CA GLN A 142 -11.55 -4.30 -0.08
C GLN A 142 -12.85 -3.60 -0.54
N GLN A 143 -13.54 -2.90 0.37
CA GLN A 143 -14.72 -2.11 0.02
C GLN A 143 -14.38 -1.01 -0.99
N GLU A 144 -13.27 -0.31 -0.79
CA GLU A 144 -12.81 0.72 -1.70
C GLU A 144 -12.48 0.15 -3.08
N ALA A 145 -11.78 -0.99 -3.16
CA ALA A 145 -11.45 -1.61 -4.43
C ALA A 145 -12.70 -2.06 -5.20
N LEU A 146 -13.71 -2.61 -4.50
CA LEU A 146 -14.99 -2.95 -5.11
C LEU A 146 -15.70 -1.71 -5.67
N TRP A 147 -15.75 -0.64 -4.89
CA TRP A 147 -16.37 0.62 -5.31
C TRP A 147 -15.63 1.24 -6.51
N GLY A 148 -14.31 1.31 -6.44
CA GLY A 148 -13.45 1.84 -7.49
C GLY A 148 -13.58 1.05 -8.79
N ALA A 149 -13.51 -0.28 -8.73
CA ALA A 149 -13.72 -1.16 -9.88
C ALA A 149 -15.10 -0.97 -10.51
N ALA A 150 -16.15 -0.86 -9.68
CA ALA A 150 -17.51 -0.62 -10.15
C ALA A 150 -17.64 0.73 -10.87
N LYS A 151 -17.13 1.81 -10.28
CA LYS A 151 -17.17 3.17 -10.84
C LYS A 151 -16.37 3.27 -12.15
N ALA A 152 -15.19 2.66 -12.20
CA ALA A 152 -14.36 2.68 -13.40
C ALA A 152 -15.03 1.90 -14.56
N ASN A 153 -15.60 0.72 -14.27
CA ASN A 153 -16.37 -0.04 -15.26
C ASN A 153 -17.64 0.70 -15.70
N GLU A 154 -18.34 1.35 -14.77
CA GLU A 154 -19.52 2.17 -15.10
C GLU A 154 -19.14 3.32 -16.06
N ALA A 155 -18.05 4.03 -15.77
CA ALA A 155 -17.56 5.12 -16.61
C ALA A 155 -17.10 4.66 -18.01
N LEU A 156 -16.63 3.42 -18.14
CA LEU A 156 -16.31 2.79 -19.44
C LEU A 156 -17.55 2.30 -20.19
N GLY A 157 -18.73 2.28 -19.57
CA GLY A 157 -19.94 1.69 -20.13
C GLY A 157 -20.03 0.16 -19.96
N ASN A 158 -19.13 -0.45 -19.19
CA ASN A 158 -19.15 -1.87 -18.85
C ASN A 158 -20.18 -2.16 -17.73
N ILE A 159 -21.46 -1.86 -18.01
CA ILE A 159 -22.53 -1.85 -17.00
C ILE A 159 -22.69 -3.21 -16.30
N SER A 160 -22.52 -4.32 -17.02
CA SER A 160 -22.63 -5.66 -16.43
C SER A 160 -21.59 -5.90 -15.32
N LYS A 161 -20.31 -5.56 -15.58
CA LYS A 161 -19.24 -5.63 -14.57
C LYS A 161 -19.45 -4.64 -13.44
N ALA A 162 -19.92 -3.43 -13.74
CA ALA A 162 -20.22 -2.44 -12.70
C ALA A 162 -21.27 -2.96 -11.71
N LYS A 163 -22.36 -3.58 -12.22
CA LYS A 163 -23.38 -4.21 -11.39
C LYS A 163 -22.83 -5.36 -10.53
N GLU A 164 -21.97 -6.20 -11.10
CA GLU A 164 -21.31 -7.28 -10.37
C GLU A 164 -20.54 -6.73 -9.15
N TRP A 165 -19.69 -5.74 -9.36
CA TRP A 165 -18.87 -5.17 -8.29
C TRP A 165 -19.68 -4.40 -7.25
N TYR A 166 -20.67 -3.59 -7.66
CA TYR A 166 -21.59 -2.94 -6.71
C TYR A 166 -22.43 -3.94 -5.92
N GLY A 167 -22.93 -4.99 -6.60
CA GLY A 167 -23.72 -6.04 -5.96
C GLY A 167 -22.92 -6.78 -4.90
N LYS A 168 -21.67 -7.13 -5.21
CA LYS A 168 -20.75 -7.74 -4.24
C LYS A 168 -20.51 -6.83 -3.04
N LEU A 169 -20.25 -5.53 -3.27
CA LEU A 169 -20.05 -4.56 -2.20
C LEU A 169 -21.29 -4.41 -1.30
N ALA A 170 -22.48 -4.29 -1.90
CA ALA A 170 -23.74 -4.16 -1.17
C ALA A 170 -24.12 -5.43 -0.38
N ALA A 171 -23.78 -6.60 -0.91
CA ALA A 171 -24.07 -7.89 -0.26
C ALA A 171 -23.11 -8.17 0.89
N ASP A 172 -21.81 -7.99 0.67
CA ASP A 172 -20.76 -8.38 1.63
C ASP A 172 -20.61 -7.35 2.76
N TYR A 173 -21.00 -6.08 2.55
CA TYR A 173 -20.75 -5.00 3.50
C TYR A 173 -21.99 -4.15 3.81
N LYS A 174 -22.45 -4.20 5.07
CA LYS A 174 -23.51 -3.33 5.60
C LYS A 174 -22.94 -2.02 6.16
N THR A 175 -22.21 -1.30 5.33
CA THR A 175 -21.58 0.00 5.66
C THR A 175 -22.26 1.13 4.87
N PRO A 176 -22.00 2.41 5.17
CA PRO A 176 -22.50 3.51 4.34
C PRO A 176 -22.11 3.36 2.86
N LEU A 177 -20.88 2.92 2.57
CA LEU A 177 -20.42 2.67 1.21
C LEU A 177 -21.16 1.50 0.54
N GLY A 178 -21.49 0.44 1.28
CA GLY A 178 -22.35 -0.65 0.81
C GLY A 178 -23.79 -0.21 0.51
N ALA A 179 -24.34 0.70 1.33
CA ALA A 179 -25.66 1.29 1.07
C ALA A 179 -25.65 2.16 -0.20
N ASP A 180 -24.59 2.93 -0.44
CA ASP A 180 -24.43 3.70 -1.67
C ASP A 180 -24.24 2.81 -2.90
N ALA A 181 -23.53 1.68 -2.75
CA ALA A 181 -23.43 0.66 -3.81
C ALA A 181 -24.78 0.06 -4.17
N LYS A 182 -25.64 -0.18 -3.17
CA LYS A 182 -27.01 -0.64 -3.40
C LYS A 182 -27.83 0.38 -4.20
N LYS A 183 -27.77 1.66 -3.83
CA LYS A 183 -28.45 2.73 -4.59
C LYS A 183 -27.93 2.84 -6.02
N ALA A 184 -26.61 2.70 -6.20
CA ALA A 184 -26.00 2.72 -7.53
C ALA A 184 -26.49 1.54 -8.39
N LEU A 185 -26.64 0.36 -7.81
CA LEU A 185 -27.17 -0.84 -8.46
C LEU A 185 -28.64 -0.66 -8.86
N GLU A 186 -29.49 -0.17 -7.95
CA GLU A 186 -30.90 0.13 -8.23
C GLU A 186 -31.04 1.12 -9.40
N ARG A 187 -30.20 2.17 -9.44
CA ARG A 187 -30.15 3.14 -10.56
C ARG A 187 -29.78 2.47 -11.89
N LEU A 188 -28.78 1.58 -11.88
CA LEU A 188 -28.34 0.87 -13.09
C LEU A 188 -29.36 -0.20 -13.55
N GLU A 189 -30.24 -0.66 -12.68
CA GLU A 189 -31.35 -1.57 -13.01
C GLU A 189 -32.55 -0.82 -13.56
N ALA A 190 -32.90 0.32 -12.97
CA ALA A 190 -33.99 1.18 -13.44
C ALA A 190 -33.71 1.78 -14.82
N SER A 191 -32.44 1.97 -15.19
CA SER A 191 -32.04 2.55 -16.47
C SER A 191 -32.20 1.57 -17.64
N THR A 192 -33.44 1.25 -18.00
CA THR A 192 -33.75 0.59 -19.29
C THR A 192 -33.30 1.49 -20.46
N ASP A 193 -33.40 2.81 -20.29
CA ASP A 193 -32.99 3.86 -21.23
C ASP A 193 -31.49 3.88 -21.58
N LEU A 194 -30.59 3.50 -20.66
CA LEU A 194 -29.15 3.57 -20.95
C LEU A 194 -28.74 2.59 -22.05
N ARG A 195 -29.44 1.45 -22.18
CA ARG A 195 -29.20 0.51 -23.28
C ARG A 195 -29.68 1.06 -24.62
N GLU A 196 -30.73 1.86 -24.62
CA GLU A 196 -31.24 2.52 -25.83
C GLU A 196 -30.35 3.70 -26.23
N LEU A 197 -29.93 4.53 -25.27
CA LEU A 197 -28.94 5.60 -25.48
C LEU A 197 -27.60 5.05 -25.97
N VAL A 198 -27.09 3.95 -25.40
CA VAL A 198 -25.85 3.32 -25.90
C VAL A 198 -26.03 2.85 -27.35
N LYS A 199 -27.19 2.27 -27.72
CA LYS A 199 -27.48 1.92 -29.12
C LYS A 199 -27.54 3.14 -30.03
N GLU A 200 -28.10 4.25 -29.57
CA GLU A 200 -28.18 5.49 -30.35
C GLU A 200 -26.81 6.15 -30.58
N PHE A 201 -25.91 6.07 -29.60
CA PHE A 201 -24.59 6.69 -29.65
C PHE A 201 -23.45 5.75 -30.10
N THR A 202 -23.73 4.48 -30.40
CA THR A 202 -22.77 3.59 -31.06
C THR A 202 -22.57 3.97 -32.54
N PRO A 203 -21.31 3.95 -33.05
CA PRO A 203 -20.98 4.44 -34.39
C PRO A 203 -21.72 3.71 -35.54
N GLU A 204 -22.16 2.47 -35.34
CA GLU A 204 -23.01 1.74 -36.30
C GLU A 204 -24.37 2.41 -36.55
N ALA A 205 -24.94 3.11 -35.56
CA ALA A 205 -26.19 3.86 -35.71
C ALA A 205 -25.96 5.24 -36.37
N ALA A 206 -24.81 5.87 -36.13
CA ALA A 206 -24.45 7.16 -36.72
C ALA A 206 -24.26 7.09 -38.24
N GLY A 207 -23.82 5.93 -38.78
CA GLY A 207 -23.67 5.71 -40.22
C GLY A 207 -24.98 5.57 -41.02
N ARG A 208 -26.15 5.49 -40.35
CA ARG A 208 -27.46 5.32 -41.02
C ARG A 208 -28.28 6.62 -41.17
N ARG A 209 -27.76 7.76 -40.70
CA ARG A 209 -28.45 9.07 -40.78
C ARG A 209 -27.93 9.97 -41.91
N ASN A 210 -27.32 9.41 -42.95
CA ASN A 210 -26.96 10.13 -44.19
C ASN A 210 -27.93 9.79 -45.32
#